data_AF-A0A6H0SPY4-F1
#
_entry.id   AF-A0A6H0SPY4-F1
#
_cell.length_a   1.000
_cell.length_b   1.000
_cell.length_c   1.000
_cell.angle_alpha   90.00
_cell.angle_beta   90.00
_cell.angle_gamma   90.00
#
_symmetry.space_group_name_H-M   'P 1'
#
loop_
_entity.id
_entity.type
_entity.pdbx_description
1 polymer ?
#
loop_
_entity_poly.entity_id
_entity_poly.type
_entity_poly.pdbx_seq_one_letter_code
_entity_poly.pdbx_strand_id
1 'polypeptide(L)'
;MNQIARSERASVKRRAFSWVWRFAVLAIILGLLSTIIFRATVTDLFHIDSNSMESTLNPGQSIAVDRRAYRDAPPQRGDVIVFDGRGSFLPYARASFADDLLGALSLTGTGSKYVKRVIGVGGDTVECKGAHCQITVNGQTVEEPYVFAGDAPSEQKFSVKVPEGRLWVMGDHRSTSKDSRSLLGASGGGMISVDRVVGKATDIVWPLDQRATIR
;
A
#
# COMPACT_ATOMS: atom_id res chain seq x y z
N MET A 1 45.74 47.12 32.38
CA MET A 1 45.50 46.83 30.95
C MET A 1 45.09 45.37 30.64
N ASN A 2 44.48 44.61 31.58
CA ASN A 2 44.31 43.15 31.43
C ASN A 2 42.88 42.60 31.70
N GLN A 3 41.93 43.44 32.15
CA GLN A 3 40.55 42.99 32.43
C GLN A 3 39.60 43.15 31.22
N ILE A 4 39.79 44.20 30.41
CA ILE A 4 38.97 44.47 29.22
C ILE A 4 39.19 43.39 28.15
N ALA A 5 40.44 42.96 27.94
CA ALA A 5 40.76 41.88 26.99
C ALA A 5 40.22 40.51 27.42
N ARG A 6 40.00 40.27 28.73
CA ARG A 6 39.41 39.02 29.26
C ARG A 6 37.89 38.99 29.11
N SER A 7 37.21 40.13 29.34
CA SER A 7 35.75 40.21 29.17
C SER A 7 35.34 40.14 27.70
N GLU A 8 36.09 40.78 26.79
CA GLU A 8 35.86 40.68 25.34
C GLU A 8 36.04 39.23 24.84
N ARG A 9 37.13 38.55 25.21
CA ARG A 9 37.35 37.14 24.85
C ARG A 9 36.26 36.20 25.38
N ALA A 10 35.73 36.45 26.58
CA ALA A 10 34.63 35.67 27.15
C ALA A 10 33.30 35.92 26.39
N SER A 11 33.04 37.16 25.96
CA SER A 11 31.85 37.51 25.18
C SER A 11 31.89 36.93 23.76
N VAL A 12 33.05 36.95 23.10
CA VAL A 12 33.28 36.38 21.77
C VAL A 12 33.16 34.86 21.82
N LYS A 13 33.71 34.19 22.84
CA LYS A 13 33.55 32.73 23.04
C LYS A 13 32.09 32.33 23.26
N ARG A 14 31.29 33.09 24.03
CA ARG A 14 29.85 32.81 24.21
C ARG A 14 29.03 33.05 22.95
N ARG A 15 29.32 34.10 22.16
CA ARG A 15 28.68 34.34 20.86
C ARG A 15 29.03 33.27 19.83
N ALA A 16 30.30 32.86 19.76
CA ALA A 16 30.75 31.78 18.87
C ALA A 16 30.12 30.43 19.27
N PHE A 17 30.05 30.11 20.56
CA PHE A 17 29.37 28.90 21.05
C PHE A 17 27.86 28.92 20.74
N SER A 18 27.18 30.07 20.90
CA SER A 18 25.77 30.22 20.52
C SER A 18 25.54 30.05 19.01
N TRP A 19 26.45 30.54 18.17
CA TRP A 19 26.40 30.32 16.72
C TRP A 19 26.64 28.86 16.36
N VAL A 20 27.68 28.23 16.89
CA VAL A 20 27.98 26.81 16.67
C VAL A 20 26.80 25.93 17.11
N TRP A 21 26.19 26.22 18.26
CA TRP A 21 25.01 25.50 18.74
C TRP A 21 23.79 25.70 17.82
N ARG A 22 23.55 26.91 17.32
CA ARG A 22 22.48 27.17 16.35
C ARG A 22 22.67 26.43 15.03
N PHE A 23 23.90 26.38 14.50
CA PHE A 23 24.22 25.60 13.31
C PHE A 23 24.10 24.09 13.56
N ALA A 24 24.53 23.60 14.72
CA ALA A 24 24.38 22.20 15.11
C ALA A 24 22.90 21.80 15.20
N VAL A 25 22.07 22.60 15.88
CA VAL A 25 20.62 22.36 15.96
C VAL A 25 19.97 22.42 14.58
N LEU A 26 20.33 23.41 13.74
CA LEU A 26 19.82 23.51 12.38
C LEU A 26 20.18 22.29 11.52
N ALA A 27 21.42 21.80 11.61
CA ALA A 27 21.88 20.61 10.90
C ALA A 27 21.12 19.35 11.35
N ILE A 28 20.85 19.22 12.65
CA ILE A 28 20.03 18.12 13.19
C ILE A 28 18.59 18.21 12.65
N ILE A 29 17.98 19.40 12.65
CA ILE A 29 16.63 19.59 12.11
C ILE A 29 16.59 19.26 10.61
N LEU A 30 17.57 19.72 9.82
CA LEU A 30 17.70 19.41 8.40
C LEU A 30 17.88 17.90 8.16
N GLY A 31 18.68 17.22 8.97
CA GLY A 31 18.87 15.76 8.89
C GLY A 31 17.59 14.99 9.20
N LEU A 32 16.87 15.39 10.25
CA LEU A 32 15.56 14.81 10.59
C LEU A 32 14.52 15.07 9.50
N LEU A 33 14.44 16.30 8.98
CA LEU A 33 13.56 16.66 7.86
C LEU A 33 13.90 15.86 6.61
N SER A 34 15.18 15.75 6.25
CA SER A 34 15.63 14.94 5.11
C SER A 34 15.24 13.48 5.28
N THR A 35 15.35 12.93 6.49
CA THR A 35 14.96 11.54 6.78
C THR A 35 13.45 11.36 6.68
N ILE A 36 12.65 12.31 7.20
CA ILE A 36 11.19 12.30 7.09
C ILE A 36 10.76 12.41 5.64
N ILE A 37 11.35 13.32 4.86
CA ILE A 37 11.06 13.49 3.43
C ILE A 37 11.44 12.23 2.66
N PHE A 38 12.62 11.66 2.90
CA PHE A 38 13.06 10.44 2.23
C PHE A 38 12.13 9.26 2.57
N ARG A 39 11.77 9.10 3.84
CA ARG A 39 10.81 8.07 4.28
C ARG A 39 9.42 8.28 3.69
N ALA A 40 8.94 9.53 3.61
CA ALA A 40 7.61 9.85 3.10
C ALA A 40 7.47 9.68 1.57
N THR A 41 8.59 9.65 0.83
CA THR A 41 8.54 9.78 -0.64
C THR A 41 8.84 8.52 -1.43
N VAL A 42 9.42 7.47 -0.81
CA VAL A 42 10.00 6.36 -1.61
C VAL A 42 9.26 5.04 -1.47
N THR A 43 8.94 4.55 -0.27
CA THR A 43 8.33 3.21 -0.11
C THR A 43 7.70 3.06 1.27
N ASP A 44 6.43 2.68 1.34
CA ASP A 44 5.82 2.27 2.60
C ASP A 44 6.13 0.79 2.87
N LEU A 45 6.38 0.45 4.14
CA LEU A 45 6.42 -0.95 4.58
C LEU A 45 5.08 -1.35 5.20
N PHE A 46 4.47 -2.43 4.70
CA PHE A 46 3.26 -3.01 5.28
C PHE A 46 3.52 -4.41 5.80
N HIS A 47 3.06 -4.69 7.02
CA HIS A 47 3.08 -6.03 7.60
C HIS A 47 1.84 -6.82 7.13
N ILE A 48 2.03 -8.10 6.79
CA ILE A 48 0.98 -8.98 6.29
C ILE A 48 0.52 -9.89 7.43
N ASP A 49 -0.71 -9.66 7.91
CA ASP A 49 -1.33 -10.47 8.97
C ASP A 49 -2.28 -11.55 8.43
N SER A 50 -2.64 -11.49 7.15
CA SER A 50 -3.68 -12.33 6.53
C SER A 50 -3.11 -13.32 5.53
N ASN A 51 -3.72 -14.51 5.48
CA ASN A 51 -3.44 -15.59 4.53
C ASN A 51 -4.13 -15.43 3.16
N SER A 52 -4.92 -14.38 2.94
CA SER A 52 -5.71 -14.20 1.70
C SER A 52 -4.88 -14.06 0.41
N MET A 53 -3.58 -13.83 0.52
CA MET A 53 -2.65 -13.69 -0.60
C MET A 53 -1.62 -14.82 -0.66
N GLU A 54 -1.80 -15.89 0.13
CA GLU A 54 -0.93 -17.06 0.09
C GLU A 54 -1.05 -17.77 -1.27
N SER A 55 0.02 -18.31 -1.86
CA SER A 55 1.42 -18.37 -1.40
C SER A 55 2.27 -17.15 -1.81
N THR A 56 1.70 -16.20 -2.56
CA THR A 56 2.38 -14.99 -3.01
C THR A 56 2.86 -14.15 -1.84
N LEU A 57 2.01 -13.97 -0.82
CA LEU A 57 2.34 -13.30 0.43
C LEU A 57 1.88 -14.15 1.61
N ASN A 58 2.82 -14.47 2.49
CA ASN A 58 2.57 -15.29 3.67
C ASN A 58 2.41 -14.41 4.93
N PRO A 59 1.57 -14.81 5.89
CA PRO A 59 1.48 -14.14 7.18
C PRO A 59 2.85 -13.97 7.85
N GLY A 60 3.10 -12.80 8.43
CA GLY A 60 4.37 -12.43 9.07
C GLY A 60 5.38 -11.76 8.13
N GLN A 61 5.13 -11.75 6.81
CA GLN A 61 5.97 -11.02 5.87
C GLN A 61 5.71 -9.52 5.92
N SER A 62 6.73 -8.72 5.60
CA SER A 62 6.57 -7.29 5.35
C SER A 62 6.93 -6.95 3.92
N ILE A 63 6.07 -6.18 3.27
CA ILE A 63 6.19 -5.82 1.86
C ILE A 63 6.53 -4.35 1.68
N ALA A 64 7.32 -4.07 0.65
CA ALA A 64 7.55 -2.75 0.09
C ALA A 64 6.40 -2.38 -0.86
N VAL A 65 5.88 -1.16 -0.73
CA VAL A 65 4.83 -0.63 -1.58
C VAL A 65 5.27 0.66 -2.24
N ASP A 66 5.25 0.68 -3.58
CA ASP A 66 5.51 1.87 -4.37
C ASP A 66 4.23 2.67 -4.59
N ARG A 67 4.13 3.81 -3.89
CA ARG A 67 3.03 4.78 -4.05
C ARG A 67 3.07 5.53 -5.37
N ARG A 68 4.20 5.51 -6.09
CA ARG A 68 4.40 6.27 -7.33
C ARG A 68 4.03 5.48 -8.58
N ALA A 69 3.93 4.16 -8.45
CA ALA A 69 3.60 3.24 -9.54
C ALA A 69 2.40 3.69 -10.37
N TYR A 70 1.44 4.37 -9.75
CA TYR A 70 0.18 4.78 -10.39
C TYR A 70 -0.01 6.29 -10.63
N ARG A 71 1.07 7.09 -10.60
CA ARG A 71 0.97 8.53 -10.92
C ARG A 71 0.76 8.78 -12.41
N ASP A 72 1.49 8.04 -13.24
CA ASP A 72 1.53 8.25 -14.69
C ASP A 72 0.74 7.19 -15.46
N ALA A 73 0.45 6.04 -14.84
CA ALA A 73 -0.28 4.93 -15.44
C ALA A 73 -1.28 4.32 -14.44
N PRO A 74 -2.48 3.90 -14.86
CA PRO A 74 -3.42 3.23 -13.97
C PRO A 74 -2.96 1.80 -13.62
N PRO A 75 -3.50 1.21 -12.52
CA PRO A 75 -3.28 -0.19 -12.20
C PRO A 75 -3.63 -1.13 -13.35
N GLN A 76 -2.80 -2.15 -13.54
CA GLN A 76 -2.94 -3.13 -14.62
C GLN A 76 -3.38 -4.49 -14.08
N ARG A 77 -3.92 -5.33 -14.96
CA ARG A 77 -4.24 -6.73 -14.61
C ARG A 77 -2.98 -7.45 -14.16
N GLY A 78 -3.11 -8.26 -13.13
CA GLY A 78 -2.01 -8.97 -12.50
C GLY A 78 -1.30 -8.19 -11.39
N ASP A 79 -1.45 -6.86 -11.31
CA ASP A 79 -0.80 -6.08 -10.24
C ASP A 79 -1.29 -6.51 -8.86
N VAL A 80 -0.36 -6.70 -7.92
CA VAL A 80 -0.68 -6.82 -6.49
C VAL A 80 -0.67 -5.42 -5.89
N ILE A 81 -1.83 -4.98 -5.39
CA ILE A 81 -2.02 -3.61 -4.91
C ILE A 81 -2.38 -3.59 -3.43
N VAL A 82 -1.95 -2.52 -2.77
CA VAL A 82 -2.45 -2.14 -1.44
C VAL A 82 -3.46 -1.01 -1.64
N PHE A 83 -4.64 -1.14 -1.05
CA PHE A 83 -5.70 -0.14 -1.16
C PHE A 83 -6.45 0.06 0.15
N ASP A 84 -7.14 1.18 0.26
CA ASP A 84 -8.02 1.49 1.38
C ASP A 84 -9.42 0.94 1.16
N GLY A 85 -9.86 0.02 2.03
CA GLY A 85 -11.16 -0.64 1.91
C GLY A 85 -12.36 0.24 2.27
N ARG A 86 -12.18 1.48 2.74
CA ARG A 86 -13.30 2.37 3.10
C ARG A 86 -14.15 2.76 1.88
N GLY A 87 -15.46 2.53 2.00
CA GLY A 87 -16.43 2.72 0.93
C GLY A 87 -16.56 1.53 -0.02
N SER A 88 -15.86 0.42 0.26
CA SER A 88 -16.01 -0.84 -0.50
C SER A 88 -16.12 -2.04 0.45
N PHE A 89 -15.08 -2.31 1.25
CA PHE A 89 -15.05 -3.38 2.25
C PHE A 89 -15.48 -2.91 3.64
N LEU A 90 -15.31 -1.62 3.94
CA LEU A 90 -15.67 -1.00 5.20
C LEU A 90 -16.65 0.15 4.96
N PRO A 91 -17.56 0.46 5.91
CA PRO A 91 -18.41 1.64 5.84
C PRO A 91 -17.59 2.92 5.61
N TYR A 92 -18.17 3.90 4.93
CA TYR A 92 -17.50 5.17 4.69
C TYR A 92 -17.31 5.94 6.00
N ALA A 93 -16.06 6.08 6.44
CA ALA A 93 -15.67 6.99 7.50
C ALA A 93 -14.81 8.10 6.90
N ARG A 94 -15.19 9.37 7.11
CA ARG A 94 -14.32 10.51 6.77
C ARG A 94 -13.07 10.42 7.63
N ALA A 95 -11.91 10.28 7.01
CA ALA A 95 -10.64 10.49 7.69
C ALA A 95 -10.58 11.94 8.16
N SER A 96 -10.18 12.19 9.40
CA SER A 96 -9.85 13.55 9.83
C SER A 96 -8.50 13.97 9.24
N PHE A 97 -8.24 15.27 9.12
CA PHE A 97 -6.92 15.77 8.69
C PHE A 97 -5.78 15.26 9.60
N ALA A 98 -6.06 15.07 10.89
CA ALA A 98 -5.11 14.50 11.83
C ALA A 98 -4.77 13.04 11.48
N ASP A 99 -5.76 12.22 11.10
CA ASP A 99 -5.52 10.83 10.67
C ASP A 99 -4.67 10.77 9.41
N ASP A 100 -4.83 11.72 8.49
CA ASP A 100 -4.07 11.77 7.24
C ASP A 100 -2.60 12.15 7.51
N LEU A 101 -2.37 13.14 8.39
CA LEU A 101 -1.03 13.52 8.83
C LEU A 101 -0.35 12.37 9.61
N LEU A 102 -1.07 11.71 10.52
CA LEU A 102 -0.52 10.59 11.28
C LEU A 102 -0.29 9.36 10.40
N GLY A 103 -1.16 9.11 9.42
CA GLY A 103 -0.97 8.08 8.40
C GLY A 103 0.22 8.35 7.49
N ALA A 104 0.46 9.61 7.12
CA ALA A 104 1.67 10.02 6.40
C ALA A 104 2.96 9.80 7.20
N LEU A 105 2.86 9.78 8.53
CA LEU A 105 3.95 9.44 9.45
C LEU A 105 3.96 7.95 9.86
N SER A 106 3.08 7.11 9.29
CA SER A 106 2.88 5.69 9.65
C SER A 106 2.59 5.47 11.14
N LEU A 107 1.94 6.42 11.81
CA LEU A 107 1.61 6.36 13.24
C LEU A 107 0.21 5.81 13.52
N THR A 108 -0.66 5.70 12.51
CA THR A 108 -1.97 5.03 12.60
C THR A 108 -1.91 3.63 12.00
N GLY A 109 -2.53 2.66 12.67
CA GLY A 109 -2.56 1.25 12.24
C GLY A 109 -3.24 1.03 10.88
N THR A 110 -2.84 -0.05 10.22
CA THR A 110 -3.26 -0.52 8.88
C THR A 110 -4.70 -1.04 8.79
N GLY A 111 -5.56 -0.77 9.79
CA GLY A 111 -6.86 -1.45 9.97
C GLY A 111 -7.87 -1.29 8.84
N SER A 112 -7.64 -0.38 7.89
CA SER A 112 -8.45 -0.22 6.68
C SER A 112 -7.72 -0.56 5.38
N LYS A 113 -6.48 -1.07 5.45
CA LYS A 113 -5.66 -1.40 4.28
C LYS A 113 -5.73 -2.87 3.96
N TYR A 114 -5.89 -3.17 2.67
CA TYR A 114 -6.00 -4.53 2.15
C TYR A 114 -5.02 -4.72 1.00
N VAL A 115 -4.51 -5.94 0.86
CA VAL A 115 -3.66 -6.35 -0.26
C VAL A 115 -4.40 -7.38 -1.08
N LYS A 116 -4.56 -7.14 -2.38
CA LYS A 116 -5.22 -8.04 -3.34
C LYS A 116 -4.61 -7.90 -4.73
N ARG A 117 -4.82 -8.89 -5.60
CA ARG A 117 -4.43 -8.84 -7.01
C ARG A 117 -5.54 -8.25 -7.87
N VAL A 118 -5.17 -7.38 -8.80
CA VAL A 118 -6.08 -6.82 -9.82
C VAL A 118 -6.34 -7.89 -10.88
N ILE A 119 -7.60 -8.29 -11.01
CA ILE A 119 -8.03 -9.25 -12.03
C ILE A 119 -8.67 -8.53 -13.22
N GLY A 120 -9.42 -7.45 -12.96
CA GLY A 120 -10.05 -6.63 -13.99
C GLY A 120 -9.89 -5.14 -13.73
N VAL A 121 -9.74 -4.38 -14.81
CA VAL A 121 -9.63 -2.91 -14.82
C VAL A 121 -10.85 -2.30 -15.51
N GLY A 122 -10.97 -0.96 -15.50
CA GLY A 122 -12.06 -0.25 -16.17
C GLY A 122 -12.32 -0.73 -17.60
N GLY A 123 -13.59 -0.99 -17.91
CA GLY A 123 -14.04 -1.52 -19.20
C GLY A 123 -14.12 -3.05 -19.27
N ASP A 124 -13.47 -3.77 -18.36
CA ASP A 124 -13.42 -5.23 -18.39
C ASP A 124 -14.75 -5.88 -18.04
N THR A 125 -15.01 -7.02 -18.67
CA THR A 125 -16.01 -7.98 -18.22
C THR A 125 -15.28 -9.17 -17.61
N VAL A 126 -15.39 -9.34 -16.30
CA VAL A 126 -14.78 -10.46 -15.56
C VAL A 126 -15.86 -11.48 -15.24
N GLU A 127 -15.63 -12.72 -15.66
CA GLU A 127 -16.64 -13.77 -15.52
C GLU A 127 -16.05 -15.07 -14.99
N CYS A 128 -16.89 -15.75 -14.25
CA CYS A 128 -16.64 -17.06 -13.70
C CYS A 128 -17.89 -17.92 -13.94
N LYS A 129 -17.84 -18.74 -14.99
CA LYS A 129 -18.95 -19.57 -15.47
C LYS A 129 -18.58 -21.05 -15.40
N GLY A 130 -19.55 -21.93 -15.14
CA GLY A 130 -19.38 -23.40 -15.18
C GLY A 130 -19.02 -24.08 -13.86
N ALA A 131 -18.67 -25.37 -13.94
CA ALA A 131 -18.45 -26.27 -12.79
C ALA A 131 -17.05 -26.17 -12.15
N HIS A 132 -16.08 -25.58 -12.87
CA HIS A 132 -14.72 -25.31 -12.37
C HIS A 132 -14.37 -23.81 -12.35
N CYS A 133 -15.35 -22.97 -12.74
CA CYS A 133 -15.32 -21.52 -12.65
C CYS A 133 -13.97 -20.91 -13.06
N GLN A 134 -13.52 -21.21 -14.28
CA GLN A 134 -12.29 -20.61 -14.80
C GLN A 134 -12.53 -19.11 -15.03
N ILE A 135 -11.63 -18.27 -14.52
CA ILE A 135 -11.75 -16.82 -14.67
C ILE A 135 -11.48 -16.43 -16.12
N THR A 136 -12.41 -15.66 -16.68
CA THR A 136 -12.26 -15.05 -18.00
C THR A 136 -12.36 -13.54 -17.87
N VAL A 137 -11.56 -12.83 -18.66
CA VAL A 137 -11.62 -11.39 -18.82
C VAL A 137 -11.85 -11.08 -20.28
N ASN A 138 -12.96 -10.39 -20.59
CA ASN A 138 -13.40 -10.10 -21.95
C ASN A 138 -13.50 -11.37 -22.83
N GLY A 139 -13.98 -12.47 -22.23
CA GLY A 139 -14.14 -13.77 -22.89
C GLY A 139 -12.85 -14.57 -23.07
N GLN A 140 -11.69 -14.03 -22.68
CA GLN A 140 -10.41 -14.76 -22.70
C GLN A 140 -10.10 -15.33 -21.33
N THR A 141 -9.74 -16.62 -21.29
CA THR A 141 -9.28 -17.27 -20.06
C THR A 141 -8.00 -16.60 -19.54
N VAL A 142 -7.99 -16.29 -18.25
CA VAL A 142 -6.81 -15.77 -17.56
C VAL A 142 -5.98 -16.95 -17.04
N GLU A 143 -4.67 -16.92 -17.29
CA GLU A 143 -3.73 -17.83 -16.64
C GLU A 143 -3.44 -17.35 -15.23
N GLU A 144 -3.67 -18.21 -14.24
CA GLU A 144 -3.57 -17.84 -12.82
C GLU A 144 -2.59 -18.76 -12.06
N PRO A 145 -1.28 -18.76 -12.41
CA PRO A 145 -0.29 -19.64 -11.77
C PRO A 145 -0.02 -19.27 -10.30
N TYR A 146 -0.51 -18.11 -9.86
CA TYR A 146 -0.38 -17.59 -8.51
C TYR A 146 -1.48 -18.07 -7.55
N VAL A 147 -2.52 -18.75 -8.05
CA VAL A 147 -3.60 -19.26 -7.19
C VAL A 147 -3.06 -20.33 -6.25
N PHE A 148 -3.46 -20.26 -4.98
CA PHE A 148 -3.04 -21.21 -3.96
C PHE A 148 -3.32 -22.66 -4.39
N ALA A 149 -2.35 -23.54 -4.14
CA ALA A 149 -2.44 -24.92 -4.59
C ALA A 149 -3.64 -25.64 -3.97
N GLY A 150 -4.52 -26.18 -4.82
CA GLY A 150 -5.74 -26.87 -4.40
C GLY A 150 -7.00 -26.00 -4.45
N ASP A 151 -6.87 -24.68 -4.61
CA ASP A 151 -8.02 -23.80 -4.80
C ASP A 151 -8.56 -23.87 -6.23
N ALA A 152 -9.88 -23.80 -6.36
CA ALA A 152 -10.51 -23.42 -7.63
C ALA A 152 -10.36 -21.91 -7.87
N PRO A 153 -10.33 -21.45 -9.14
CA PRO A 153 -10.24 -20.01 -9.42
C PRO A 153 -11.40 -19.21 -8.79
N SER A 154 -12.58 -19.81 -8.64
CA SER A 154 -13.60 -19.33 -7.72
C SER A 154 -14.59 -20.45 -7.37
N GLU A 155 -15.15 -20.40 -6.18
CA GLU A 155 -16.29 -21.25 -5.79
C GLU A 155 -17.65 -20.58 -6.09
N GLN A 156 -17.63 -19.27 -6.32
CA GLN A 156 -18.81 -18.46 -6.59
C GLN A 156 -18.86 -18.07 -8.06
N LYS A 157 -20.03 -18.24 -8.67
CA LYS A 157 -20.30 -17.80 -10.04
C LYS A 157 -20.62 -16.31 -10.07
N PHE A 158 -20.05 -15.61 -11.04
CA PHE A 158 -20.32 -14.19 -11.24
C PHE A 158 -20.04 -13.77 -12.70
N SER A 159 -20.64 -12.65 -13.08
CA SER A 159 -20.33 -11.92 -14.30
C SER A 159 -20.46 -10.45 -13.95
N VAL A 160 -19.36 -9.71 -14.08
CA VAL A 160 -19.31 -8.30 -13.68
C VAL A 160 -18.65 -7.47 -14.78
N LYS A 161 -19.24 -6.32 -15.06
CA LYS A 161 -18.62 -5.29 -15.90
C LYS A 161 -18.01 -4.24 -15.01
N VAL A 162 -16.68 -4.08 -15.08
CA VAL A 162 -15.91 -3.13 -14.28
C VAL A 162 -16.08 -1.73 -14.89
N PRO A 163 -16.67 -0.77 -14.16
CA PRO A 163 -16.78 0.61 -14.62
C PRO A 163 -15.41 1.28 -14.75
N GLU A 164 -15.34 2.35 -15.53
CA GLU A 164 -14.16 3.20 -15.56
C GLU A 164 -13.80 3.73 -14.16
N GLY A 165 -12.50 3.82 -13.88
CA GLY A 165 -11.98 4.23 -12.56
C GLY A 165 -12.21 3.22 -11.43
N ARG A 166 -12.62 1.99 -11.75
CA ARG A 166 -12.81 0.89 -10.80
C ARG A 166 -11.94 -0.32 -11.13
N LEU A 167 -11.72 -1.15 -10.12
CA LEU A 167 -10.93 -2.37 -10.19
C LEU A 167 -11.74 -3.55 -9.61
N TRP A 168 -11.62 -4.70 -10.25
CA TRP A 168 -12.05 -5.99 -9.70
C TRP A 168 -10.83 -6.70 -9.14
N VAL A 169 -10.82 -6.98 -7.83
CA VAL A 169 -9.66 -7.51 -7.12
C VAL A 169 -9.98 -8.82 -6.42
N MET A 170 -9.04 -9.76 -6.44
CA MET A 170 -9.17 -11.07 -5.82
C MET A 170 -7.91 -11.43 -5.03
N GLY A 171 -8.07 -12.25 -3.99
CA GLY A 171 -6.93 -12.83 -3.28
C GLY A 171 -6.38 -14.03 -4.03
N ASP A 172 -5.08 -14.30 -3.85
CA ASP A 172 -4.41 -15.46 -4.44
C ASP A 172 -4.80 -16.76 -3.72
N HIS A 173 -5.10 -16.69 -2.42
CA HIS A 173 -5.73 -17.77 -1.65
C HIS A 173 -7.26 -17.61 -1.73
N ARG A 174 -7.84 -18.13 -2.83
CA ARG A 174 -9.23 -17.92 -3.23
C ARG A 174 -10.24 -18.34 -2.19
N SER A 175 -10.01 -19.45 -1.50
CA SER A 175 -10.93 -20.04 -0.52
C SER A 175 -10.99 -19.25 0.81
N THR A 176 -9.93 -18.54 1.16
CA THR A 176 -9.83 -17.78 2.43
C THR A 176 -9.97 -16.26 2.24
N SER A 177 -9.88 -15.79 0.99
CA SER A 177 -9.94 -14.36 0.67
C SER A 177 -11.36 -13.79 0.72
N LYS A 178 -11.54 -12.77 1.56
CA LYS A 178 -12.64 -11.80 1.42
C LYS A 178 -12.20 -10.71 0.43
N ASP A 179 -12.76 -10.75 -0.77
CA ASP A 179 -12.41 -9.88 -1.89
C ASP A 179 -13.66 -9.40 -2.65
N SER A 180 -13.50 -8.89 -3.88
CA SER A 180 -14.62 -8.34 -4.66
C SER A 180 -15.79 -9.32 -4.81
N ARG A 181 -15.52 -10.63 -4.84
CA ARG A 181 -16.56 -11.67 -4.93
C ARG A 181 -17.50 -11.67 -3.73
N SER A 182 -16.97 -11.43 -2.53
CA SER A 182 -17.73 -11.44 -1.27
C SER A 182 -18.68 -10.25 -1.14
N LEU A 183 -18.58 -9.26 -2.03
CA LEU A 183 -19.32 -8.01 -2.00
C LEU A 183 -20.24 -7.84 -3.22
N LEU A 184 -20.50 -8.92 -3.96
CA LEU A 184 -21.49 -8.92 -5.02
C LEU A 184 -22.86 -8.50 -4.47
N GLY A 185 -23.49 -7.51 -5.10
CA GLY A 185 -24.77 -6.93 -4.64
C GLY A 185 -24.66 -5.83 -3.58
N ALA A 186 -23.48 -5.59 -3.01
CA ALA A 186 -23.25 -4.42 -2.16
C ALA A 186 -23.21 -3.12 -2.99
N SER A 187 -23.39 -1.96 -2.32
CA SER A 187 -23.27 -0.66 -2.98
C SER A 187 -21.85 -0.49 -3.55
N GLY A 188 -21.74 -0.27 -4.86
CA GLY A 188 -20.46 -0.26 -5.59
C GLY A 188 -19.98 -1.62 -6.10
N GLY A 189 -20.76 -2.69 -5.94
CA GLY A 189 -20.58 -3.98 -6.63
C GLY A 189 -19.30 -4.76 -6.27
N GLY A 190 -18.71 -4.48 -5.10
CA GLY A 190 -17.44 -5.08 -4.69
C GLY A 190 -16.21 -4.54 -5.41
N MET A 191 -16.35 -3.45 -6.17
CA MET A 191 -15.28 -2.89 -6.99
C MET A 191 -14.60 -1.71 -6.31
N ILE A 192 -13.28 -1.64 -6.46
CA ILE A 192 -12.43 -0.69 -5.74
C ILE A 192 -12.14 0.52 -6.62
N SER A 193 -12.32 1.73 -6.08
CA SER A 193 -11.93 2.94 -6.82
C SER A 193 -10.41 3.00 -6.97
N VAL A 194 -9.94 3.38 -8.16
CA VAL A 194 -8.51 3.60 -8.42
C VAL A 194 -7.94 4.65 -7.45
N ASP A 195 -8.73 5.65 -7.06
CA ASP A 195 -8.32 6.69 -6.09
C ASP A 195 -8.07 6.15 -4.67
N ARG A 196 -8.51 4.93 -4.37
CA ARG A 196 -8.27 4.27 -3.07
C ARG A 196 -7.01 3.41 -3.06
N VAL A 197 -6.37 3.24 -4.21
CA VAL A 197 -5.12 2.50 -4.32
C VAL A 197 -4.01 3.31 -3.66
N VAL A 198 -3.35 2.71 -2.68
CA VAL A 198 -2.19 3.29 -1.99
C VAL A 198 -0.95 3.14 -2.85
N GLY A 199 -0.77 1.97 -3.46
CA GLY A 199 0.38 1.70 -4.33
C GLY A 199 0.49 0.23 -4.75
N LYS A 200 1.52 -0.06 -5.54
CA LYS A 200 1.85 -1.41 -6.00
C LYS A 200 2.77 -2.10 -5.00
N ALA A 201 2.45 -3.32 -4.62
CA ALA A 201 3.36 -4.16 -3.85
C ALA A 201 4.48 -4.66 -4.77
N THR A 202 5.73 -4.39 -4.42
CA THR A 202 6.89 -4.69 -5.29
C THR A 202 7.76 -5.80 -4.75
N ASP A 203 8.04 -5.81 -3.45
CA ASP A 203 9.01 -6.73 -2.87
C ASP A 203 8.61 -7.17 -1.47
N ILE A 204 8.94 -8.41 -1.11
CA ILE A 204 9.01 -8.87 0.27
C ILE A 204 10.37 -8.44 0.81
N VAL A 205 10.37 -7.61 1.86
CA VAL A 205 11.60 -7.01 2.43
C VAL A 205 12.01 -7.65 3.76
N TRP A 206 11.05 -8.31 4.43
CA TRP A 206 11.25 -9.03 5.68
C TRP A 206 10.32 -10.27 5.75
N PRO A 207 10.76 -11.41 6.30
CA PRO A 207 12.10 -11.67 6.85
C PRO A 207 13.17 -11.78 5.74
N LEU A 208 14.44 -11.58 6.10
CA LEU A 208 15.53 -11.38 5.13
C LEU A 208 15.80 -12.59 4.23
N ASP A 209 15.56 -13.77 4.76
CA ASP A 209 15.69 -15.08 4.11
C ASP A 209 14.56 -15.36 3.11
N GLN A 210 13.47 -14.59 3.13
CA GLN A 210 12.31 -14.72 2.24
C GLN A 210 12.17 -13.54 1.28
N ARG A 211 13.22 -12.73 1.10
CA ARG A 211 13.18 -11.59 0.18
C ARG A 211 12.95 -12.06 -1.25
N ALA A 212 11.94 -11.48 -1.88
CA ALA A 212 11.59 -11.76 -3.27
C ALA A 212 10.84 -10.58 -3.88
N THR A 213 10.94 -10.42 -5.19
CA THR A 213 10.11 -9.49 -5.95
C THR A 213 8.74 -10.13 -6.22
N ILE A 214 7.69 -9.38 -5.93
CA ILE A 214 6.29 -9.78 -6.13
C ILE A 214 5.96 -9.64 -7.62
N ARG A 215 5.35 -10.69 -8.19
CA ARG A 215 4.90 -10.73 -9.58
C ARG A 215 3.42 -11.00 -9.67
#